data_AF-A0A9E3ZWK4-F1
#
_entry.id   AF-A0A9E3ZWK4-F1
#
_cell.length_a   1.000
_cell.length_b   1.000
_cell.length_c   1.000
_cell.angle_alpha   90.00
_cell.angle_beta   90.00
_cell.angle_gamma   90.00
#
_symmetry.space_group_name_H-M   'P 1'
#
loop_
_entity.id
_entity.type
_entity.pdbx_description
1 polymer ?
#
loop_
_entity_poly.entity_id
_entity_poly.type
_entity_poly.pdbx_seq_one_letter_code
_entity_poly.pdbx_strand_id
1 'polypeptide(L)'
;MPPRTLVAAALVAAACSTAPQPPADSRYAPTQSVLEMVALLRLHVEDDTYRFPPARDFTGKNVYRAVFERLESLEQIHAGKFGSGYMTDVLWFSKARALERLAEYDLAALHYRRTAELDSPLVEAAVQGHEICEALSDARRIRPPPDVPLNDALETFRRRGDALQELRELAGETHYRYVLQEELERVDRERADYFSARSGLEPSLDAVALQQQQEVAQTHRESKLHPRHLLALADQYADMSRRNAARFPATGLDFDPAVFDDYAFGATRLYEAVSHRDGAIEKLEAVSKLEAFLAFTLQIYDERIPR
;
A
#
# COMPACT_ATOMS: atom_id res chain seq x y z
N MET A 1 68.17 -68.75 4.50
CA MET A 1 67.35 -69.07 3.32
C MET A 1 66.07 -68.22 3.38
N PRO A 2 65.58 -67.70 2.22
CA PRO A 2 64.56 -66.63 2.09
C PRO A 2 63.12 -67.18 2.33
N PRO A 3 61.98 -66.45 2.16
CA PRO A 3 61.77 -65.15 1.50
C PRO A 3 60.74 -64.14 2.12
N ARG A 4 60.78 -62.90 1.58
CA ARG A 4 59.68 -61.97 1.20
C ARG A 4 58.59 -61.59 2.22
N THR A 5 58.38 -60.28 2.42
CA THR A 5 57.29 -59.51 1.77
C THR A 5 57.38 -58.00 2.04
N LEU A 6 57.32 -57.23 0.95
CA LEU A 6 57.04 -55.79 0.88
C LEU A 6 55.57 -55.52 1.22
N VAL A 7 55.28 -54.45 1.96
CA VAL A 7 53.98 -53.75 1.86
C VAL A 7 54.24 -52.24 1.87
N ALA A 8 54.02 -51.64 0.71
CA ALA A 8 53.94 -50.21 0.50
C ALA A 8 52.54 -49.72 0.89
N ALA A 9 52.46 -48.70 1.74
CA ALA A 9 51.21 -47.97 1.99
C ALA A 9 51.19 -46.72 1.08
N ALA A 10 50.51 -46.86 -0.06
CA ALA A 10 50.29 -45.79 -1.02
C ALA A 10 49.19 -44.84 -0.52
N LEU A 11 49.52 -43.54 -0.47
CA LEU A 11 48.56 -42.45 -0.34
C LEU A 11 47.55 -42.50 -1.50
N VAL A 12 46.27 -42.66 -1.18
CA VAL A 12 45.17 -42.41 -2.12
C VAL A 12 44.78 -40.93 -1.99
N ALA A 13 45.35 -40.11 -2.87
CA ALA A 13 44.85 -38.77 -3.14
C ALA A 13 43.55 -38.89 -3.96
N ALA A 14 42.40 -38.82 -3.29
CA ALA A 14 41.10 -38.68 -3.94
C ALA A 14 40.94 -37.25 -4.46
N ALA A 15 41.47 -36.98 -5.65
CA ALA A 15 41.11 -35.81 -6.43
C ALA A 15 39.72 -36.04 -7.03
N CYS A 16 38.69 -35.52 -6.38
CA CYS A 16 37.36 -35.41 -6.96
C CYS A 16 37.41 -34.42 -8.14
N SER A 17 37.58 -34.94 -9.36
CA SER A 17 37.36 -34.17 -10.58
C SER A 17 35.86 -33.87 -10.70
N THR A 18 35.45 -32.65 -10.40
CA THR A 18 34.15 -32.12 -10.80
C THR A 18 34.12 -32.08 -12.34
N ALA A 19 33.38 -33.00 -12.93
CA ALA A 19 33.10 -32.97 -14.36
C ALA A 19 32.43 -31.63 -14.73
N PRO A 20 32.80 -30.98 -15.84
CA PRO A 20 32.11 -29.79 -16.31
C PRO A 20 30.64 -30.15 -16.56
N GLN A 21 29.72 -29.46 -15.88
CA GLN A 21 28.31 -29.58 -16.23
C GLN A 21 28.14 -29.22 -17.71
N PRO A 22 27.44 -30.04 -18.51
CA PRO A 22 27.13 -29.67 -19.88
C PRO A 22 26.38 -28.33 -19.88
N PRO A 23 26.67 -27.45 -20.85
CA PRO A 23 25.99 -26.15 -20.93
C PRO A 23 24.48 -26.39 -20.98
N ALA A 24 23.75 -25.68 -20.11
CA ALA A 24 22.29 -25.74 -20.07
C ALA A 24 21.73 -25.51 -21.48
N ASP A 25 20.89 -26.43 -21.96
CA ASP A 25 20.31 -26.37 -23.30
C ASP A 25 19.47 -25.09 -23.43
N SER A 26 19.89 -24.20 -24.34
CA SER A 26 19.30 -22.87 -24.53
C SER A 26 17.82 -22.92 -24.91
N ARG A 27 17.32 -24.07 -25.36
CA ARG A 27 15.90 -24.31 -25.66
C ARG A 27 15.01 -24.35 -24.41
N TYR A 28 15.58 -24.60 -23.24
CA TYR A 28 14.88 -24.60 -21.95
C TYR A 28 15.29 -23.42 -21.05
N ALA A 29 16.07 -22.47 -21.58
CA ALA A 29 16.33 -21.22 -20.87
C ALA A 29 15.02 -20.44 -20.70
N PRO A 30 14.84 -19.69 -19.59
CA PRO A 30 13.70 -18.81 -19.44
C PRO A 30 13.56 -17.94 -20.69
N THR A 31 12.38 -17.96 -21.32
CA THR A 31 12.11 -17.12 -22.50
C THR A 31 12.11 -15.63 -22.14
N GLN A 32 11.91 -15.32 -20.86
CA GLN A 32 11.90 -13.97 -20.35
C GLN A 32 13.31 -13.45 -20.05
N SER A 33 13.61 -12.25 -20.53
CA SER A 33 14.88 -11.58 -20.28
C SER A 33 14.74 -10.42 -19.29
N VAL A 34 15.85 -10.03 -18.64
CA VAL A 34 15.89 -8.82 -17.80
C VAL A 34 15.44 -7.60 -18.58
N LEU A 35 15.81 -7.49 -19.86
CA LEU A 35 15.44 -6.37 -20.71
C LEU A 35 13.93 -6.29 -20.96
N GLU A 36 13.23 -7.43 -21.09
CA GLU A 36 11.77 -7.45 -21.20
C GLU A 36 11.10 -6.94 -19.92
N MET A 37 11.62 -7.36 -18.75
CA MET A 37 11.08 -6.90 -17.47
C MET A 37 11.33 -5.41 -17.25
N VAL A 38 12.51 -4.92 -17.60
CA VAL A 38 12.87 -3.50 -17.58
C VAL A 38 11.96 -2.71 -18.54
N ALA A 39 11.74 -3.20 -19.76
CA ALA A 39 10.88 -2.54 -20.73
C ALA A 39 9.44 -2.42 -20.23
N LEU A 40 8.89 -3.50 -19.65
CA LEU A 40 7.57 -3.48 -19.03
C LEU A 40 7.50 -2.50 -17.86
N LEU A 41 8.51 -2.48 -16.99
CA LEU A 41 8.55 -1.56 -15.86
C LEU A 41 8.60 -0.09 -16.32
N ARG A 42 9.43 0.22 -17.32
CA ARG A 42 9.56 1.58 -17.87
C ARG A 42 8.26 2.08 -18.49
N LEU A 43 7.47 1.20 -19.10
CA LEU A 43 6.16 1.56 -19.65
C LEU A 43 5.21 2.09 -18.57
N HIS A 44 5.31 1.55 -17.35
CA HIS A 44 4.40 1.84 -16.24
C HIS A 44 5.03 2.72 -15.15
N VAL A 45 6.29 3.14 -15.30
CA VAL A 45 7.00 3.84 -14.23
C VAL A 45 6.43 5.24 -14.00
N GLU A 46 5.76 5.85 -14.98
CA GLU A 46 5.15 7.18 -14.89
C GLU A 46 3.63 7.13 -14.69
N ASP A 47 3.05 5.93 -14.54
CA ASP A 47 1.61 5.79 -14.37
C ASP A 47 1.11 6.61 -13.18
N ASP A 48 -0.02 7.28 -13.40
CA ASP A 48 -0.80 7.97 -12.37
C ASP A 48 -1.52 6.94 -11.50
N THR A 49 -0.73 6.32 -10.62
CA THR A 49 -1.26 5.33 -9.69
C THR A 49 -2.14 5.98 -8.63
N TYR A 50 -2.13 7.30 -8.46
CA TYR A 50 -3.00 7.98 -7.50
C TYR A 50 -4.46 7.96 -7.98
N ARG A 51 -4.69 8.29 -9.25
CA ARG A 51 -6.03 8.34 -9.84
C ARG A 51 -6.50 7.01 -10.42
N PHE A 52 -5.57 6.16 -10.85
CA PHE A 52 -5.88 4.88 -11.49
C PHE A 52 -5.26 3.69 -10.74
N PRO A 53 -5.94 2.53 -10.68
CA PRO A 53 -5.33 1.31 -10.17
C PRO A 53 -4.05 0.97 -10.97
N PRO A 54 -3.02 0.40 -10.32
CA PRO A 54 -1.86 -0.12 -11.03
C PRO A 54 -2.24 -1.07 -12.16
N ALA A 55 -1.50 -0.99 -13.26
CA ALA A 55 -1.66 -1.92 -14.38
C ALA A 55 -1.60 -3.38 -13.89
N ARG A 56 -2.35 -4.24 -14.59
CA ARG A 56 -2.40 -5.68 -14.31
C ARG A 56 -1.84 -6.47 -15.47
N ASP A 57 -1.13 -7.55 -15.16
CA ASP A 57 -0.68 -8.49 -16.18
C ASP A 57 -1.85 -9.38 -16.65
N PHE A 58 -1.58 -10.28 -17.61
CA PHE A 58 -2.60 -11.18 -18.16
C PHE A 58 -3.23 -12.13 -17.13
N THR A 59 -2.61 -12.30 -15.95
CA THR A 59 -3.15 -13.09 -14.83
C THR A 59 -3.97 -12.24 -13.86
N GLY A 60 -4.06 -10.94 -14.09
CA GLY A 60 -4.73 -9.99 -13.20
C GLY A 60 -3.86 -9.53 -12.02
N LYS A 61 -2.57 -9.88 -11.97
CA LYS A 61 -1.65 -9.45 -10.91
C LYS A 61 -1.13 -8.05 -11.18
N ASN A 62 -0.87 -7.28 -10.11
CA ASN A 62 -0.18 -5.98 -10.20
C ASN A 62 1.15 -6.13 -10.96
N VAL A 63 1.34 -5.32 -12.02
CA VAL A 63 2.53 -5.38 -12.90
C VAL A 63 3.83 -5.19 -12.13
N TYR A 64 3.90 -4.25 -11.18
CA TYR A 64 5.13 -4.01 -10.41
C TYR A 64 5.51 -5.24 -9.57
N ARG A 65 4.51 -5.90 -8.97
CA ARG A 65 4.72 -7.17 -8.25
C ARG A 65 5.18 -8.28 -9.17
N ALA A 66 4.54 -8.43 -10.33
CA ALA A 66 4.90 -9.45 -11.30
C ALA A 66 6.33 -9.24 -11.85
N VAL A 67 6.72 -7.99 -12.11
CA VAL A 67 8.09 -7.63 -12.52
C VAL A 67 9.09 -7.97 -11.43
N PHE A 68 8.84 -7.55 -10.18
CA PHE A 68 9.73 -7.83 -9.06
C PHE A 68 9.95 -9.34 -8.86
N GLU A 69 8.86 -10.12 -8.81
CA GLU A 69 8.92 -11.59 -8.64
C GLU A 69 9.69 -12.26 -9.80
N ARG A 70 9.54 -11.77 -11.03
CA ARG A 70 10.27 -12.30 -12.19
C ARG A 70 11.75 -11.93 -12.15
N LEU A 71 12.11 -10.70 -11.74
CA LEU A 71 13.51 -10.29 -11.57
C LEU A 71 14.20 -11.09 -10.45
N GLU A 72 13.51 -11.36 -9.34
CA GLU A 72 13.97 -12.27 -8.28
C GLU A 72 14.23 -13.69 -8.83
N SER A 73 13.27 -14.25 -9.56
CA SER A 73 13.41 -15.58 -10.16
C SER A 73 14.56 -15.64 -11.17
N LEU A 74 14.73 -14.63 -12.00
CA LEU A 74 15.84 -14.57 -12.97
C LEU A 74 17.19 -14.49 -12.25
N GLU A 75 17.31 -13.68 -11.20
CA GLU A 75 18.53 -13.58 -10.39
C GLU A 75 18.93 -14.94 -9.82
N GLN A 76 17.97 -15.68 -9.28
CA GLN A 76 18.20 -17.00 -8.70
C GLN A 76 18.62 -18.03 -9.76
N ILE A 77 17.90 -18.09 -10.89
CA ILE A 77 18.18 -19.06 -11.96
C ILE A 77 19.55 -18.81 -12.60
N HIS A 78 19.96 -17.54 -12.71
CA HIS A 78 21.22 -17.14 -13.34
C HIS A 78 22.20 -16.52 -12.34
N ALA A 79 22.24 -17.04 -11.10
CA ALA A 79 23.06 -16.48 -10.01
C ALA A 79 24.54 -16.32 -10.37
N GLY A 80 25.13 -17.30 -11.08
CA GLY A 80 26.53 -17.19 -11.52
C GLY A 80 26.77 -16.07 -12.54
N LYS A 81 25.78 -15.78 -13.40
CA LYS A 81 25.86 -14.70 -14.40
C LYS A 81 25.74 -13.33 -13.75
N PHE A 82 24.79 -13.15 -12.84
CA PHE A 82 24.63 -11.88 -12.12
C PHE A 82 25.72 -11.67 -11.07
N GLY A 83 26.24 -12.75 -10.47
CA GLY A 83 27.40 -12.70 -9.58
C GLY A 83 28.70 -12.27 -10.27
N SER A 84 28.78 -12.37 -11.60
CA SER A 84 29.93 -11.86 -12.37
C SER A 84 29.83 -10.37 -12.70
N GLY A 85 28.81 -9.65 -12.20
CA GLY A 85 28.58 -8.23 -12.49
C GLY A 85 27.77 -7.96 -13.76
N TYR A 86 27.33 -8.99 -14.50
CA TYR A 86 26.56 -8.79 -15.72
C TYR A 86 25.17 -8.20 -15.41
N MET A 87 24.91 -6.96 -15.85
CA MET A 87 23.62 -6.25 -15.66
C MET A 87 23.15 -6.16 -14.20
N THR A 88 24.06 -6.30 -13.22
CA THR A 88 23.71 -6.30 -11.80
C THR A 88 23.14 -4.96 -11.36
N ASP A 89 23.67 -3.86 -11.91
CA ASP A 89 23.16 -2.49 -11.75
C ASP A 89 21.71 -2.36 -12.25
N VAL A 90 21.44 -2.80 -13.47
CA VAL A 90 20.10 -2.77 -14.09
C VAL A 90 19.12 -3.60 -13.28
N LEU A 91 19.54 -4.79 -12.83
CA LEU A 91 18.72 -5.70 -12.03
C LEU A 91 18.33 -5.05 -10.70
N TRP A 92 19.29 -4.56 -9.92
CA TRP A 92 19.02 -3.93 -8.63
C TRP A 92 18.23 -2.63 -8.75
N PHE A 93 18.58 -1.77 -9.71
CA PHE A 93 17.82 -0.55 -9.98
C PHE A 93 16.36 -0.85 -10.34
N SER A 94 16.12 -1.87 -11.17
CA SER A 94 14.75 -2.23 -11.58
C SER A 94 13.94 -2.87 -10.45
N LYS A 95 14.59 -3.65 -9.57
CA LYS A 95 13.96 -4.14 -8.34
C LYS A 95 13.55 -2.97 -7.44
N ALA A 96 14.42 -1.98 -7.26
CA ALA A 96 14.12 -0.78 -6.48
C ALA A 96 12.90 -0.03 -7.04
N ARG A 97 12.87 0.21 -8.36
CA ARG A 97 11.73 0.82 -9.08
C ARG A 97 10.41 0.08 -8.88
N ALA A 98 10.44 -1.25 -8.88
CA ALA A 98 9.24 -2.04 -8.61
C ALA A 98 8.80 -1.92 -7.14
N LEU A 99 9.75 -1.96 -6.19
CA LEU A 99 9.49 -1.89 -4.75
C LEU A 99 8.93 -0.53 -4.31
N GLU A 100 9.38 0.58 -4.91
CA GLU A 100 8.78 1.91 -4.72
C GLU A 100 7.26 1.88 -4.93
N ARG A 101 6.83 1.26 -6.02
CA ARG A 101 5.42 1.18 -6.43
C ARG A 101 4.61 0.18 -5.60
N LEU A 102 5.29 -0.67 -4.83
CA LEU A 102 4.70 -1.57 -3.86
C LEU A 102 4.72 -1.00 -2.43
N ALA A 103 5.21 0.24 -2.27
CA ALA A 103 5.43 0.89 -0.99
C ALA A 103 6.43 0.16 -0.07
N GLU A 104 7.35 -0.64 -0.61
CA GLU A 104 8.41 -1.31 0.16
C GLU A 104 9.69 -0.46 0.13
N TYR A 105 9.63 0.72 0.76
CA TYR A 105 10.63 1.78 0.58
C TYR A 105 11.98 1.48 1.23
N ASP A 106 12.01 0.76 2.34
CA ASP A 106 13.26 0.32 2.98
C ASP A 106 14.05 -0.64 2.08
N LEU A 107 13.36 -1.61 1.48
CA LEU A 107 13.95 -2.53 0.51
C LEU A 107 14.34 -1.82 -0.79
N ALA A 108 13.51 -0.89 -1.28
CA ALA A 108 13.84 -0.06 -2.44
C ALA A 108 15.11 0.76 -2.19
N ALA A 109 15.21 1.43 -1.04
CA ALA A 109 16.38 2.21 -0.64
C ALA A 109 17.64 1.34 -0.57
N LEU A 110 17.53 0.10 -0.07
CA LEU A 110 18.64 -0.85 -0.03
C LEU A 110 19.14 -1.21 -1.44
N HIS A 111 18.23 -1.53 -2.35
CA HIS A 111 18.60 -1.84 -3.73
C HIS A 111 19.21 -0.64 -4.46
N TYR A 112 18.68 0.57 -4.22
CA TYR A 112 19.26 1.78 -4.76
C TYR A 112 20.66 2.08 -4.26
N ARG A 113 20.89 1.95 -2.95
CA ARG A 113 22.23 2.11 -2.38
C ARG A 113 23.23 1.16 -3.03
N ARG A 114 22.85 -0.11 -3.19
CA ARG A 114 23.69 -1.11 -3.87
C ARG A 114 23.98 -0.74 -5.32
N THR A 115 23.01 -0.20 -6.06
CA THR A 115 23.25 0.29 -7.42
C THR A 115 24.18 1.50 -7.44
N ALA A 116 24.06 2.42 -6.48
CA ALA A 116 24.91 3.62 -6.37
C ALA A 116 26.38 3.29 -6.03
N GLU A 117 26.64 2.12 -5.46
CA GLU A 117 28.00 1.61 -5.17
C GLU A 117 28.69 1.01 -6.42
N LEU A 118 27.97 0.82 -7.53
CA LEU A 118 28.51 0.25 -8.77
C LEU A 118 29.01 1.35 -9.72
N ASP A 119 29.97 0.99 -10.58
CA ASP A 119 30.36 1.83 -11.73
C ASP A 119 29.31 1.70 -12.84
N SER A 120 28.24 2.50 -12.76
CA SER A 120 27.06 2.42 -13.62
C SER A 120 26.56 3.80 -14.04
N PRO A 121 26.01 3.95 -15.26
CA PRO A 121 25.29 5.16 -15.65
C PRO A 121 24.02 5.43 -14.81
N LEU A 122 23.58 4.47 -13.99
CA LEU A 122 22.39 4.59 -13.14
C LEU A 122 22.68 5.22 -11.77
N VAL A 123 23.94 5.51 -11.43
CA VAL A 123 24.34 5.98 -10.08
C VAL A 123 23.58 7.22 -9.65
N GLU A 124 23.49 8.26 -10.48
CA GLU A 124 22.80 9.50 -10.12
C GLU A 124 21.33 9.27 -9.78
N ALA A 125 20.61 8.54 -10.64
CA ALA A 125 19.21 8.18 -10.41
C ALA A 125 19.05 7.25 -9.19
N ALA A 126 20.04 6.41 -8.91
CA ALA A 126 20.04 5.52 -7.76
C ALA A 126 20.27 6.28 -6.45
N VAL A 127 21.17 7.25 -6.41
CA VAL A 127 21.37 8.14 -5.25
C VAL A 127 20.08 8.89 -4.93
N GLN A 128 19.48 9.54 -5.94
CA GLN A 128 18.20 10.23 -5.75
C GLN A 128 17.10 9.27 -5.27
N GLY A 129 17.03 8.07 -5.86
CA GLY A 129 16.03 7.07 -5.46
C GLY A 129 16.25 6.54 -4.05
N HIS A 130 17.50 6.36 -3.63
CA HIS A 130 17.86 5.99 -2.27
C HIS A 130 17.36 7.03 -1.27
N GLU A 131 17.71 8.31 -1.48
CA GLU A 131 17.35 9.42 -0.58
C GLU A 131 15.82 9.55 -0.42
N ILE A 132 15.07 9.51 -1.53
CA ILE A 132 13.61 9.61 -1.49
C ILE A 132 12.98 8.39 -0.78
N CYS A 133 13.46 7.18 -1.09
CA CYS A 133 12.92 5.97 -0.47
C CYS A 133 13.26 5.87 1.02
N GLU A 134 14.45 6.31 1.44
CA GLU A 134 14.82 6.39 2.85
C GLU A 134 13.91 7.37 3.59
N ALA A 135 13.73 8.58 3.05
CA ALA A 135 12.84 9.58 3.63
C ALA A 135 11.37 9.11 3.70
N LEU A 136 10.87 8.43 2.67
CA LEU A 136 9.54 7.79 2.69
C LEU A 136 9.44 6.71 3.78
N SER A 137 10.47 5.88 3.93
CA SER A 137 10.54 4.84 4.96
C SER A 137 10.51 5.44 6.37
N ASP A 138 11.29 6.49 6.60
CA ASP A 138 11.34 7.21 7.86
C ASP A 138 10.02 7.91 8.18
N ALA A 139 9.42 8.59 7.21
CA ALA A 139 8.11 9.20 7.37
C ALA A 139 7.06 8.15 7.77
N ARG A 140 7.07 6.94 7.19
CA ARG A 140 6.12 5.87 7.55
C ARG A 140 6.28 5.36 8.98
N ARG A 141 7.46 5.51 9.59
CA ARG A 141 7.72 5.17 11.00
C ARG A 141 7.18 6.22 11.97
N ILE A 142 6.92 7.44 11.51
CA ILE A 142 6.30 8.50 12.32
C ILE A 142 4.82 8.17 12.54
N ARG A 143 4.52 7.43 13.60
CA ARG A 143 3.15 7.05 13.98
C ARG A 143 2.92 7.32 15.46
N PRO A 144 1.72 7.76 15.85
CA PRO A 144 1.41 7.88 17.25
C PRO A 144 1.38 6.48 17.89
N PRO A 145 1.98 6.29 19.07
CA PRO A 145 1.76 5.10 19.87
C PRO A 145 0.26 4.92 20.19
N PRO A 146 -0.20 3.69 20.47
CA PRO A 146 -1.51 3.51 21.07
C PRO A 146 -1.57 4.28 22.41
N ASP A 147 -2.71 4.90 22.69
CA ASP A 147 -3.02 5.53 23.99
C ASP A 147 -2.25 6.81 24.35
N VAL A 148 -1.89 7.63 23.37
CA VAL A 148 -1.35 8.98 23.61
C VAL A 148 -2.44 10.06 23.76
N PRO A 149 -2.14 11.18 24.44
CA PRO A 149 -3.01 12.36 24.43
C PRO A 149 -3.37 12.81 23.01
N LEU A 150 -4.58 13.34 22.84
CA LEU A 150 -5.12 13.70 21.53
C LEU A 150 -4.23 14.68 20.76
N ASN A 151 -3.73 15.71 21.46
CA ASN A 151 -2.86 16.72 20.87
C ASN A 151 -1.53 16.12 20.39
N ASP A 152 -0.98 15.15 21.13
CA ASP A 152 0.26 14.49 20.76
C ASP A 152 0.08 13.58 19.53
N ALA A 153 -1.08 12.92 19.42
CA ALA A 153 -1.44 12.17 18.22
C ALA A 153 -1.56 13.07 17.00
N LEU A 154 -2.28 14.19 17.13
CA LEU A 154 -2.44 15.19 16.06
C LEU A 154 -1.10 15.75 15.60
N GLU A 155 -0.24 16.12 16.54
CA GLU A 155 1.09 16.63 16.23
C GLU A 155 1.95 15.58 15.52
N THR A 156 1.81 14.31 15.88
CA THR A 156 2.51 13.22 15.19
C THR A 156 2.05 13.06 13.74
N PHE A 157 0.74 13.11 13.48
CA PHE A 157 0.20 13.08 12.11
C PHE A 157 0.62 14.32 11.32
N ARG A 158 0.58 15.50 11.94
CA ARG A 158 1.02 16.76 11.33
C ARG A 158 2.47 16.69 10.91
N ARG A 159 3.37 16.29 11.82
CA ARG A 159 4.80 16.12 11.53
C ARG A 159 5.05 15.15 10.37
N ARG A 160 4.30 14.04 10.29
CA ARG A 160 4.42 13.10 9.16
C ARG A 160 3.92 13.72 7.86
N GLY A 161 2.79 14.42 7.90
CA GLY A 161 2.24 15.14 6.74
C GLY A 161 3.20 16.21 6.22
N ASP A 162 3.74 17.03 7.13
CA ASP A 162 4.72 18.08 6.82
C ASP A 162 5.97 17.48 6.15
N ALA A 163 6.53 16.40 6.72
CA ALA A 163 7.70 15.72 6.13
C ALA A 163 7.43 15.15 4.73
N LEU A 164 6.24 14.58 4.49
CA LEU A 164 5.85 14.08 3.17
C LEU A 164 5.60 15.21 2.17
N GLN A 165 5.07 16.34 2.64
CA GLN A 165 4.81 17.52 1.81
C GLN A 165 6.13 18.18 1.37
N GLU A 166 7.09 18.34 2.28
CA GLU A 166 8.46 18.78 1.97
C GLU A 166 9.12 17.85 0.96
N LEU A 167 9.01 16.53 1.16
CA LEU A 167 9.56 15.55 0.23
C LEU A 167 8.90 15.61 -1.16
N ARG A 168 7.59 15.89 -1.22
CA ARG A 168 6.87 16.08 -2.49
C ARG A 168 7.37 17.31 -3.25
N GLU A 169 7.63 18.39 -2.54
CA GLU A 169 8.19 19.62 -3.14
C GLU A 169 9.60 19.37 -3.68
N LEU A 170 10.43 18.63 -2.94
CA LEU A 170 11.78 18.25 -3.38
C LEU A 170 11.75 17.31 -4.60
N ALA A 171 10.83 16.33 -4.61
CA ALA A 171 10.70 15.37 -5.69
C ALA A 171 10.15 15.98 -6.98
N GLY A 172 9.46 17.13 -6.91
CA GLY A 172 8.93 17.86 -8.06
C GLY A 172 8.02 17.00 -8.97
N GLU A 173 8.10 17.23 -10.28
CA GLU A 173 7.30 16.51 -11.29
C GLU A 173 7.91 15.17 -11.71
N THR A 174 8.68 14.52 -10.83
CA THR A 174 9.17 13.16 -11.08
C THR A 174 8.05 12.13 -10.92
N HIS A 175 8.31 10.88 -11.30
CA HIS A 175 7.36 9.78 -11.12
C HIS A 175 6.98 9.53 -9.66
N TYR A 176 7.77 10.03 -8.69
CA TYR A 176 7.47 9.96 -7.26
C TYR A 176 6.24 10.78 -6.84
N ARG A 177 5.80 11.76 -7.64
CA ARG A 177 4.66 12.63 -7.29
C ARG A 177 3.43 11.83 -6.87
N TYR A 178 3.14 10.74 -7.57
CA TYR A 178 1.98 9.89 -7.30
C TYR A 178 2.16 9.01 -6.08
N VAL A 179 3.37 8.50 -5.86
CA VAL A 179 3.73 7.74 -4.66
C VAL A 179 3.58 8.62 -3.42
N LEU A 180 4.03 9.88 -3.49
CA LEU A 180 3.93 10.85 -2.40
C LEU A 180 2.48 11.30 -2.15
N GLN A 181 1.68 11.48 -3.20
CA GLN A 181 0.24 11.73 -3.06
C GLN A 181 -0.48 10.57 -2.36
N GLU A 182 -0.16 9.32 -2.71
CA GLU A 182 -0.72 8.14 -2.05
C GLU A 182 -0.31 8.04 -0.57
N GLU A 183 0.94 8.40 -0.22
CA GLU A 183 1.38 8.40 1.18
C GLU A 183 0.79 9.55 2.00
N LEU A 184 0.60 10.74 1.41
CA LEU A 184 -0.14 11.83 2.05
C LEU A 184 -1.59 11.41 2.33
N GLU A 185 -2.26 10.84 1.34
CA GLU A 185 -3.61 10.30 1.51
C GLU A 185 -3.66 9.21 2.60
N ARG A 186 -2.63 8.35 2.67
CA ARG A 186 -2.53 7.34 3.73
C ARG A 186 -2.47 7.97 5.11
N VAL A 187 -1.73 9.06 5.30
CA VAL A 187 -1.66 9.79 6.57
C VAL A 187 -3.01 10.35 6.96
N ASP A 188 -3.69 11.03 6.04
CA ASP A 188 -4.99 11.64 6.32
C ASP A 188 -6.06 10.58 6.65
N ARG A 189 -6.03 9.43 5.95
CA ARG A 189 -6.87 8.27 6.27
C ARG A 189 -6.55 7.68 7.64
N GLU A 190 -5.28 7.42 7.94
CA GLU A 190 -4.87 6.89 9.24
C GLU A 190 -5.28 7.84 10.40
N ARG A 191 -5.22 9.15 10.16
CA ARG A 191 -5.72 10.17 11.09
C ARG A 191 -7.24 10.05 11.28
N ALA A 192 -8.01 10.01 10.19
CA ALA A 192 -9.47 9.88 10.27
C ALA A 192 -9.90 8.57 10.96
N ASP A 193 -9.24 7.45 10.65
CA ASP A 193 -9.48 6.15 11.28
C ASP A 193 -9.19 6.19 12.79
N TYR A 194 -8.10 6.86 13.20
CA TYR A 194 -7.74 7.05 14.61
C TYR A 194 -8.85 7.79 15.39
N PHE A 195 -9.37 8.90 14.85
CA PHE A 195 -10.46 9.64 15.50
C PHE A 195 -11.78 8.87 15.48
N SER A 196 -12.08 8.16 14.40
CA SER A 196 -13.28 7.33 14.29
C SER A 196 -13.30 6.25 15.38
N ALA A 197 -12.18 5.52 15.54
CA ALA A 197 -12.03 4.51 16.58
C ALA A 197 -12.16 5.09 17.99
N ARG A 198 -11.53 6.26 18.25
CA ARG A 198 -11.57 6.90 19.57
C ARG A 198 -12.96 7.47 19.90
N SER A 199 -13.71 7.96 18.91
CA SER A 199 -15.06 8.48 19.10
C SER A 199 -16.04 7.45 19.66
N GLY A 200 -15.84 6.16 19.34
CA GLY A 200 -16.62 5.07 19.91
C GLY A 200 -16.46 4.90 21.43
N LEU A 201 -15.34 5.38 22.00
CA LEU A 201 -15.05 5.36 23.43
C LEU A 201 -15.32 6.72 24.10
N GLU A 202 -15.09 7.81 23.36
CA GLU A 202 -15.20 9.19 23.82
C GLU A 202 -16.21 9.96 22.93
N PRO A 203 -17.53 9.94 23.25
CA PRO A 203 -18.55 10.58 22.39
C PRO A 203 -18.36 12.08 22.14
N SER A 204 -17.59 12.78 22.98
CA SER A 204 -17.21 14.18 22.73
C SER A 204 -16.40 14.37 21.45
N LEU A 205 -15.82 13.30 20.90
CA LEU A 205 -15.04 13.32 19.66
C LEU A 205 -15.88 13.02 18.40
N ASP A 206 -17.18 12.78 18.53
CA ASP A 206 -18.05 12.40 17.39
C ASP A 206 -18.00 13.43 16.24
N ALA A 207 -18.12 14.71 16.57
CA ALA A 207 -18.03 15.79 15.61
C ALA A 207 -16.65 15.87 14.95
N VAL A 208 -15.58 15.64 15.72
CA VAL A 208 -14.20 15.65 15.22
C VAL A 208 -13.98 14.48 14.27
N ALA A 209 -14.38 13.27 14.65
CA ALA A 209 -14.26 12.09 13.80
C ALA A 209 -15.01 12.25 12.47
N LEU A 210 -16.23 12.82 12.53
CA LEU A 210 -16.99 13.13 11.32
C LEU A 210 -16.27 14.15 10.44
N GLN A 211 -15.78 15.24 11.03
CA GLN A 211 -15.02 16.26 10.30
C GLN A 211 -13.77 15.66 9.62
N GLN A 212 -13.05 14.78 10.31
CA GLN A 212 -11.86 14.13 9.75
C GLN A 212 -12.18 13.26 8.53
N GLN A 213 -13.28 12.48 8.58
CA GLN A 213 -13.73 11.70 7.42
C GLN A 213 -14.19 12.60 6.26
N GLN A 214 -14.84 13.73 6.56
CA GLN A 214 -15.23 14.72 5.55
C GLN A 214 -14.02 15.35 4.88
N GLU A 215 -12.99 15.72 5.64
CA GLU A 215 -11.72 16.26 5.13
C GLU A 215 -11.06 15.28 4.16
N VAL A 216 -10.93 14.00 4.52
CA VAL A 216 -10.37 12.97 3.62
C VAL A 216 -11.15 12.87 2.31
N ALA A 217 -12.48 12.79 2.39
CA ALA A 217 -13.33 12.70 1.21
C ALA A 217 -13.26 13.96 0.31
N GLN A 218 -13.03 15.14 0.90
CA GLN A 218 -12.93 16.40 0.16
C GLN A 218 -11.55 16.62 -0.46
N THR A 219 -10.48 16.32 0.28
CA THR A 219 -9.09 16.50 -0.17
C THR A 219 -8.73 15.51 -1.27
N HIS A 220 -9.16 14.24 -1.16
CA HIS A 220 -8.76 13.16 -2.06
C HIS A 220 -9.83 12.77 -3.08
N ARG A 221 -10.55 13.75 -3.63
CA ARG A 221 -11.63 13.52 -4.63
C ARG A 221 -11.16 12.82 -5.91
N GLU A 222 -9.93 13.10 -6.32
CA GLU A 222 -9.33 12.53 -7.52
C GLU A 222 -8.71 11.15 -7.28
N SER A 223 -8.56 10.72 -6.02
CA SER A 223 -7.97 9.42 -5.70
C SER A 223 -8.83 8.28 -6.26
N LYS A 224 -8.16 7.22 -6.72
CA LYS A 224 -8.78 5.93 -7.02
C LYS A 224 -9.59 5.38 -5.85
N LEU A 225 -9.26 5.78 -4.62
CA LEU A 225 -9.92 5.35 -3.40
C LEU A 225 -11.06 6.28 -2.97
N HIS A 226 -11.38 7.33 -3.71
CA HIS A 226 -12.48 8.24 -3.36
C HIS A 226 -13.82 7.53 -3.05
N PRO A 227 -14.26 6.48 -3.79
CA PRO A 227 -15.44 5.70 -3.40
C PRO A 227 -15.34 5.11 -1.98
N ARG A 228 -14.16 4.65 -1.57
CA ARG A 228 -13.94 4.12 -0.22
C ARG A 228 -14.02 5.22 0.83
N HIS A 229 -13.53 6.42 0.54
CA HIS A 229 -13.63 7.54 1.48
C HIS A 229 -15.08 7.95 1.70
N LEU A 230 -15.89 7.95 0.64
CA LEU A 230 -17.33 8.20 0.75
C LEU A 230 -18.03 7.10 1.55
N LEU A 231 -17.64 5.84 1.38
CA LEU A 231 -18.15 4.73 2.21
C LEU A 231 -17.75 4.88 3.67
N ALA A 232 -16.49 5.18 3.98
CA ALA A 232 -16.04 5.37 5.36
C ALA A 232 -16.78 6.53 6.04
N LEU A 233 -17.01 7.62 5.30
CA LEU A 233 -17.84 8.74 5.80
C LEU A 233 -19.30 8.32 6.00
N ALA A 234 -19.88 7.52 5.09
CA ALA A 234 -21.23 6.98 5.25
C ALA A 234 -21.34 6.05 6.47
N ASP A 235 -20.35 5.19 6.68
CA ASP A 235 -20.25 4.30 7.84
C ASP A 235 -20.21 5.11 9.13
N GLN A 236 -19.44 6.21 9.17
CA GLN A 236 -19.37 7.11 10.32
C GLN A 236 -20.74 7.74 10.62
N TYR A 237 -21.45 8.26 9.60
CA TYR A 237 -22.81 8.79 9.78
C TYR A 237 -23.80 7.71 10.26
N ALA A 238 -23.71 6.50 9.71
CA ALA A 238 -24.58 5.39 10.10
C ALA A 238 -24.31 4.94 11.54
N ASP A 239 -23.05 4.94 11.97
CA ASP A 239 -22.65 4.66 13.35
C ASP A 239 -23.17 5.72 14.32
N MET A 240 -23.08 7.01 13.98
CA MET A 240 -23.68 8.10 14.76
C MET A 240 -25.19 7.94 14.92
N SER A 241 -25.89 7.59 13.83
CA SER A 241 -27.34 7.34 13.85
C SER A 241 -27.69 6.20 14.82
N ARG A 242 -26.94 5.09 14.76
CA ARG A 242 -27.12 3.93 15.65
C ARG A 242 -26.84 4.27 17.11
N ARG A 243 -25.74 4.98 17.38
CA ARG A 243 -25.37 5.39 18.75
C ARG A 243 -26.36 6.40 19.33
N ASN A 244 -26.86 7.31 18.51
CA ASN A 244 -27.91 8.24 18.92
C ASN A 244 -29.18 7.48 19.34
N ALA A 245 -29.70 6.58 18.50
CA ALA A 245 -30.88 5.78 18.80
C ALA A 245 -30.69 4.82 19.99
N ALA A 246 -29.48 4.28 20.18
CA ALA A 246 -29.16 3.44 21.33
C ALA A 246 -29.12 4.24 22.64
N ARG A 247 -28.65 5.49 22.60
CA ARG A 247 -28.56 6.38 23.77
C ARG A 247 -29.91 7.01 24.11
N PHE A 248 -30.69 7.36 23.10
CA PHE A 248 -32.00 7.98 23.20
C PHE A 248 -33.00 7.11 22.43
N PRO A 249 -33.65 6.14 23.10
CA PRO A 249 -34.62 5.25 22.43
C PRO A 249 -35.73 6.05 21.75
N ALA A 250 -36.14 5.65 20.55
CA ALA A 250 -37.10 6.39 19.71
C ALA A 250 -38.47 6.63 20.36
N THR A 251 -38.86 5.77 21.30
CA THR A 251 -40.10 5.91 22.10
C THR A 251 -39.98 6.92 23.24
N GLY A 252 -38.76 7.35 23.57
CA GLY A 252 -38.47 8.25 24.69
C GLY A 252 -38.62 9.72 24.32
N LEU A 253 -38.90 10.57 25.32
CA LEU A 253 -39.04 12.02 25.12
C LEU A 253 -37.71 12.74 24.83
N ASP A 254 -36.59 12.12 25.24
CA ASP A 254 -35.24 12.67 25.03
C ASP A 254 -34.70 12.37 23.62
N PHE A 255 -35.44 11.61 22.80
CA PHE A 255 -35.08 11.38 21.41
C PHE A 255 -35.33 12.64 20.59
N ASP A 256 -34.27 13.17 19.97
CA ASP A 256 -34.35 14.27 19.02
C ASP A 256 -34.36 13.71 17.58
N PRO A 257 -35.52 13.71 16.90
CA PRO A 257 -35.61 13.18 15.55
C PRO A 257 -34.77 13.97 14.55
N ALA A 258 -34.56 15.26 14.76
CA ALA A 258 -33.79 16.08 13.82
C ALA A 258 -32.31 15.65 13.79
N VAL A 259 -31.74 15.40 14.97
CA VAL A 259 -30.36 14.92 15.09
C VAL A 259 -30.20 13.53 14.47
N PHE A 260 -31.16 12.63 14.70
CA PHE A 260 -31.16 11.32 14.06
C PHE A 260 -31.28 11.43 12.54
N ASP A 261 -32.23 12.22 12.04
CA ASP A 261 -32.52 12.40 10.62
C ASP A 261 -31.32 13.01 9.87
N ASP A 262 -30.59 13.94 10.49
CA ASP A 262 -29.38 14.52 9.91
C ASP A 262 -28.30 13.46 9.64
N TYR A 263 -28.07 12.56 10.61
CA TYR A 263 -27.11 11.48 10.44
C TYR A 263 -27.61 10.41 9.45
N ALA A 264 -28.88 10.04 9.55
CA ALA A 264 -29.49 9.04 8.68
C ALA A 264 -29.50 9.50 7.21
N PHE A 265 -29.83 10.76 6.96
CA PHE A 265 -29.77 11.37 5.62
C PHE A 265 -28.33 11.43 5.10
N GLY A 266 -27.38 11.83 5.95
CA GLY A 266 -25.96 11.86 5.62
C GLY A 266 -25.43 10.51 5.13
N ALA A 267 -25.71 9.44 5.87
CA ALA A 267 -25.33 8.07 5.52
C ALA A 267 -26.01 7.60 4.22
N THR A 268 -27.33 7.75 4.12
CA THR A 268 -28.13 7.32 2.97
C THR A 268 -27.62 7.94 1.68
N ARG A 269 -27.47 9.27 1.66
CA ARG A 269 -27.00 10.01 0.49
C ARG A 269 -25.62 9.55 0.01
N LEU A 270 -24.72 9.24 0.94
CA LEU A 270 -23.36 8.81 0.59
C LEU A 270 -23.31 7.37 0.10
N TYR A 271 -24.05 6.45 0.72
CA TYR A 271 -24.17 5.09 0.18
C TYR A 271 -24.81 5.09 -1.21
N GLU A 272 -25.86 5.88 -1.42
CA GLU A 272 -26.48 6.06 -2.74
C GLU A 272 -25.46 6.57 -3.77
N ALA A 273 -24.69 7.61 -3.42
CA ALA A 273 -23.67 8.17 -4.29
C ALA A 273 -22.62 7.13 -4.73
N VAL A 274 -22.19 6.24 -3.84
CA VAL A 274 -21.25 5.16 -4.18
C VAL A 274 -21.95 4.05 -4.98
N SER A 275 -23.18 3.68 -4.62
CA SER A 275 -23.95 2.62 -5.29
C SER A 275 -24.25 2.93 -6.76
N HIS A 276 -24.40 4.21 -7.10
CA HIS A 276 -24.64 4.64 -8.48
C HIS A 276 -23.35 4.88 -9.28
N ARG A 277 -22.17 4.71 -8.68
CA ARG A 277 -20.90 4.91 -9.36
C ARG A 277 -20.51 3.69 -10.18
N ASP A 278 -20.49 3.86 -11.49
CA ASP A 278 -20.08 2.79 -12.41
C ASP A 278 -18.58 2.48 -12.31
N GLY A 279 -18.23 1.20 -12.40
CA GLY A 279 -16.85 0.72 -12.35
C GLY A 279 -16.20 0.72 -10.96
N ALA A 280 -16.86 1.23 -9.91
CA ALA A 280 -16.38 1.16 -8.54
C ALA A 280 -16.57 -0.26 -7.97
N ILE A 281 -15.53 -0.84 -7.40
CA ILE A 281 -15.61 -2.17 -6.75
C ILE A 281 -16.45 -2.10 -5.47
N GLU A 282 -16.53 -0.91 -4.87
CA GLU A 282 -17.29 -0.57 -3.67
C GLU A 282 -18.81 -0.56 -3.90
N LYS A 283 -19.28 -0.62 -5.15
CA LYS A 283 -20.71 -0.51 -5.49
C LYS A 283 -21.58 -1.55 -4.78
N LEU A 284 -21.17 -2.81 -4.79
CA LEU A 284 -21.94 -3.90 -4.17
C LEU A 284 -21.98 -3.78 -2.64
N GLU A 285 -20.86 -3.33 -2.05
CA GLU A 285 -20.79 -3.04 -0.62
C GLU A 285 -21.73 -1.89 -0.25
N ALA A 286 -21.72 -0.81 -1.04
CA ALA A 286 -22.59 0.35 -0.84
C ALA A 286 -24.07 -0.01 -0.88
N VAL A 287 -24.51 -0.81 -1.87
CA VAL A 287 -25.89 -1.29 -1.98
C VAL A 287 -26.29 -2.10 -0.74
N SER A 288 -25.45 -3.06 -0.34
CA SER A 288 -25.75 -3.93 0.80
C SER A 288 -25.83 -3.14 2.11
N LYS A 289 -24.91 -2.18 2.31
CA LYS A 289 -24.91 -1.30 3.49
C LYS A 289 -26.11 -0.36 3.49
N LEU A 290 -26.48 0.19 2.33
CA LEU A 290 -27.66 1.04 2.18
C LEU A 290 -28.93 0.28 2.56
N GLU A 291 -29.15 -0.91 2.01
CA GLU A 291 -30.32 -1.75 2.31
C GLU A 291 -30.41 -2.08 3.80
N ALA A 292 -29.31 -2.52 4.40
CA ALA A 292 -29.25 -2.82 5.83
C ALA A 292 -29.53 -1.57 6.68
N PHE A 293 -28.99 -0.42 6.27
CA PHE A 293 -29.19 0.83 7.01
C PHE A 293 -30.61 1.38 6.88
N LEU A 294 -31.23 1.27 5.70
CA LEU A 294 -32.64 1.66 5.49
C LEU A 294 -33.59 0.78 6.31
N ALA A 295 -33.31 -0.52 6.44
CA ALA A 295 -34.09 -1.38 7.32
C ALA A 295 -34.01 -0.93 8.79
N PHE A 296 -32.82 -0.52 9.25
CA PHE A 296 -32.63 0.05 10.57
C PHE A 296 -33.40 1.38 10.76
N THR A 297 -33.33 2.31 9.81
CA THR A 297 -34.03 3.60 9.94
C THR A 297 -35.55 3.42 9.94
N LEU A 298 -36.09 2.50 9.13
CA LEU A 298 -37.51 2.14 9.15
C LEU A 298 -37.97 1.63 10.51
N GLN A 299 -37.17 0.78 11.17
CA GLN A 299 -37.49 0.32 12.52
C GLN A 299 -37.61 1.49 13.51
N ILE A 300 -36.66 2.43 13.47
CA ILE A 300 -36.69 3.62 14.33
C ILE A 300 -37.93 4.49 14.06
N TYR A 301 -38.32 4.65 12.79
CA TYR A 301 -39.52 5.40 12.44
C TYR A 301 -40.83 4.69 12.85
N ASP A 302 -40.88 3.37 12.78
CA ASP A 302 -42.03 2.59 13.28
C ASP A 302 -42.17 2.70 14.80
N GLU A 303 -41.06 2.69 15.55
CA GLU A 303 -41.06 2.87 17.01
C GLU A 303 -41.53 4.27 17.43
N ARG A 304 -41.31 5.29 16.58
CA ARG A 304 -41.73 6.69 16.83
C ARG A 304 -43.25 6.89 16.74
N ILE A 305 -43.96 6.09 15.95
CA ILE A 305 -45.41 6.15 15.79
C ILE A 305 -46.01 4.85 16.32
N PRO A 306 -46.31 4.75 17.63
CA PRO A 306 -47.01 3.58 18.14
C PRO A 306 -48.38 3.48 17.45
N ARG A 307 -48.63 2.35 16.77
CA ARG A 307 -49.94 2.01 16.20
C ARG A 307 -51.00 1.84 17.27
#